data_AF-A0AAV9I1Z2-F1
#
_entry.id   AF-A0AAV9I1Z2-F1
#
_cell.length_a   1.000
_cell.length_b   1.000
_cell.length_c   1.000
_cell.angle_alpha   90.00
_cell.angle_beta   90.00
_cell.angle_gamma   90.00
#
_symmetry.space_group_name_H-M   'P 1'
#
loop_
_entity.id
_entity.type
_entity.pdbx_description
1 polymer ?
#
loop_
_entity_poly.entity_id
_entity_poly.type
_entity_poly.pdbx_seq_one_letter_code
_entity_poly.pdbx_strand_id
1 'polypeptide(L)'
;MSRFSVQHVAAPVRLRLMSSVGSFCRRAQQGVAARGRLPNWQRIQTRPWHSDNSPKWRPVSVLDEWVAREARPISLRQLMVFGRSLTESRLISSANYVRTELPVRIAHRIRDMQQLPFVVTTNKHFNEVYDLYYTAFDTFRKVREIKTLEDNDRLCDTIRSMLKAHLTVIPKLARGILECNGLMAAPELDKFMNTILKSRISRRVIAEQHLALTDTFHAPWFSPGAKLSESEVIGQVFLKCVAKDVVSKCANTVRKLLQQAYGPEIVLPEIEIDGHLEASFPYILSHLEYIVGELLRNSVQAVAEHHLKNKDKNTDKKPPPIKVTICESNQHVIIRISDQGGGIPRETLPYLWSFSKGPASEKILSNLTRVPKMAATMQELHQVDDKSLGETESRGESPGNNKAEVKGGKKDEMRGNGDGGDATSSLASLSSRPPNLRLGMALPLCRIYAEYWAGSLALHSLEGYGVDAFLQISKLGNKNEQLTTRATMDAV
;
A
#
# COMPACT_ATOMS: atom_id res chain seq x y z
N MET A 1 32.01 60.38 -15.62
CA MET A 1 31.32 61.09 -14.52
C MET A 1 31.73 60.45 -13.20
N SER A 2 32.20 61.28 -12.28
CA SER A 2 33.10 61.02 -11.15
C SER A 2 32.45 60.38 -9.93
N ARG A 3 33.26 59.59 -9.20
CA ARG A 3 33.05 59.20 -7.80
C ARG A 3 32.94 60.43 -6.88
N PHE A 4 32.07 60.39 -5.88
CA PHE A 4 32.27 61.07 -4.59
C PHE A 4 31.57 60.31 -3.45
N SER A 5 32.22 60.37 -2.29
CA SER A 5 31.88 59.80 -0.98
C SER A 5 31.13 60.83 -0.10
N VAL A 6 30.94 60.48 1.19
CA VAL A 6 30.42 61.24 2.37
C VAL A 6 28.97 60.82 2.75
N GLN A 7 28.70 59.99 3.78
CA GLN A 7 28.80 60.09 5.27
C GLN A 7 27.64 60.83 5.99
N HIS A 8 26.95 60.04 6.85
CA HIS A 8 26.26 60.33 8.16
C HIS A 8 25.02 61.26 8.20
N VAL A 9 24.00 61.15 9.09
CA VAL A 9 23.84 60.75 10.52
C VAL A 9 22.36 60.37 10.85
N ALA A 10 22.14 59.61 11.96
CA ALA A 10 20.97 59.52 12.88
C ALA A 10 19.72 58.69 12.47
N ALA A 11 19.04 57.92 13.34
CA ALA A 11 19.22 57.50 14.75
C ALA A 11 18.33 56.25 15.03
N PRO A 12 18.64 55.37 16.00
CA PRO A 12 17.87 54.17 16.31
C PRO A 12 17.00 54.32 17.57
N VAL A 13 15.75 53.83 17.55
CA VAL A 13 14.91 53.69 18.75
C VAL A 13 14.94 52.24 19.23
N ARG A 14 15.56 52.06 20.41
CA ARG A 14 15.48 50.88 21.28
C ARG A 14 14.23 51.00 22.16
N LEU A 15 13.53 49.88 22.39
CA LEU A 15 12.88 49.64 23.69
C LEU A 15 13.47 48.40 24.34
N ARG A 16 13.66 48.51 25.65
CA ARG A 16 14.47 47.67 26.54
C ARG A 16 13.56 47.22 27.68
N LEU A 17 13.72 45.94 28.10
CA LEU A 17 13.49 45.40 29.46
C LEU A 17 12.01 45.38 29.93
N MET A 18 11.55 44.47 30.79
CA MET A 18 12.22 43.87 31.93
C MET A 18 11.44 42.65 32.47
N SER A 19 12.17 41.77 33.15
CA SER A 19 11.75 40.62 33.94
C SER A 19 11.04 40.97 35.26
N SER A 20 10.26 40.00 35.78
CA SER A 20 10.14 39.60 37.20
C SER A 20 8.86 39.94 37.98
N VAL A 21 8.50 38.99 38.86
CA VAL A 21 7.59 39.03 40.04
C VAL A 21 6.10 39.22 39.69
N GLY A 22 5.14 38.38 40.08
CA GLY A 22 4.94 37.63 41.33
C GLY A 22 3.64 38.14 41.98
N SER A 23 2.70 37.23 42.22
CA SER A 23 1.70 37.30 43.31
C SER A 23 0.73 38.50 43.37
N PHE A 24 -0.47 38.36 42.79
CA PHE A 24 -1.72 39.01 43.25
C PHE A 24 -2.86 38.18 42.61
N CYS A 25 -3.71 37.44 43.33
CA CYS A 25 -4.75 38.01 44.18
C CYS A 25 -5.29 36.95 45.17
N ARG A 26 -5.12 37.20 46.48
CA ARG A 26 -6.01 36.69 47.54
C ARG A 26 -7.07 37.76 47.78
N ARG A 27 -8.36 37.37 47.72
CA ARG A 27 -9.57 37.91 48.39
C ARG A 27 -10.74 37.45 47.50
N ALA A 28 -11.77 36.77 47.99
CA ALA A 28 -12.44 36.94 49.26
C ALA A 28 -12.93 35.58 49.82
N GLN A 29 -12.52 35.29 51.06
CA GLN A 29 -13.23 34.41 51.99
C GLN A 29 -13.68 35.31 53.14
N GLN A 30 -14.99 35.32 53.39
CA GLN A 30 -15.74 35.72 54.60
C GLN A 30 -17.17 35.94 54.09
N GLY A 31 -18.24 35.28 54.53
CA GLY A 31 -18.48 34.42 55.67
C GLY A 31 -19.88 34.76 56.16
N VAL A 32 -20.85 33.86 56.05
CA VAL A 32 -22.09 33.89 56.85
C VAL A 32 -22.55 32.45 57.06
N ALA A 33 -22.54 32.02 58.31
CA ALA A 33 -23.11 30.77 58.76
C ALA A 33 -24.63 30.94 58.91
N ALA A 34 -25.41 30.10 58.23
CA ALA A 34 -26.82 29.90 58.52
C ALA A 34 -27.12 28.40 58.44
N ARG A 35 -27.51 27.83 59.58
CA ARG A 35 -27.92 26.43 59.76
C ARG A 35 -29.25 26.21 59.04
N GLY A 36 -29.23 25.42 57.96
CA GLY A 36 -30.41 24.84 57.33
C GLY A 36 -30.12 23.38 56.99
N ARG A 37 -30.94 22.46 57.51
CA ARG A 37 -30.83 21.01 57.24
C ARG A 37 -31.05 20.77 55.75
N LEU A 38 -30.06 20.21 55.06
CA LEU A 38 -30.18 19.73 53.70
C LEU A 38 -30.55 18.23 53.69
N PRO A 39 -31.48 17.78 52.82
CA PRO A 39 -31.86 16.37 52.72
C PRO A 39 -30.77 15.52 52.08
N ASN A 40 -30.77 14.22 52.41
CA ASN A 40 -29.90 13.17 51.84
C ASN A 40 -29.90 13.19 50.31
N TRP A 41 -28.82 13.71 49.71
CA TRP A 41 -28.48 13.45 48.32
C TRP A 41 -27.64 12.18 48.26
N GLN A 42 -28.23 11.13 47.70
CA GLN A 42 -27.56 9.90 47.35
C GLN A 42 -26.30 10.21 46.53
N ARG A 43 -25.21 9.56 46.93
CA ARG A 43 -23.87 9.63 46.33
C ARG A 43 -23.98 9.22 44.85
N ILE A 44 -24.09 10.19 43.95
CA ILE A 44 -23.89 9.96 42.51
C ILE A 44 -22.44 9.52 42.37
N GLN A 45 -22.23 8.22 42.15
CA GLN A 45 -20.94 7.69 41.74
C GLN A 45 -20.62 8.28 40.36
N THR A 46 -19.79 9.30 40.33
CA THR A 46 -19.11 9.72 39.10
C THR A 46 -18.18 8.60 38.70
N ARG A 47 -18.61 7.76 37.74
CA ARG A 47 -17.71 6.84 37.04
C ARG A 47 -16.56 7.67 36.46
N PRO A 48 -15.29 7.38 36.76
CA PRO A 48 -14.19 8.04 36.10
C PRO A 48 -14.25 7.70 34.62
N TRP A 49 -14.40 8.71 33.77
CA TRP A 49 -14.13 8.56 32.35
C TRP A 49 -12.63 8.38 32.19
N HIS A 50 -12.14 7.16 32.32
CA HIS A 50 -10.82 6.81 31.80
C HIS A 50 -10.92 6.75 30.27
N SER A 51 -10.79 7.90 29.62
CA SER A 51 -10.32 7.92 28.25
C SER A 51 -8.85 7.53 28.28
N ASP A 52 -8.53 6.33 27.81
CA ASP A 52 -7.16 5.81 27.66
C ASP A 52 -6.37 6.52 26.52
N ASN A 53 -6.55 7.83 26.40
CA ASN A 53 -6.08 8.64 25.27
C ASN A 53 -5.09 9.73 25.72
N SER A 54 -4.33 9.47 26.79
CA SER A 54 -3.15 10.30 27.06
C SER A 54 -2.13 10.08 25.94
N PRO A 55 -1.62 11.14 25.28
CA PRO A 55 -0.64 10.99 24.22
C PRO A 55 0.59 10.27 24.77
N LYS A 56 0.89 9.09 24.22
CA LYS A 56 2.07 8.30 24.61
C LYS A 56 3.32 9.16 24.48
N TRP A 57 4.04 9.36 25.59
CA TRP A 57 5.30 10.11 25.62
C TRP A 57 6.35 9.41 24.74
N ARG A 58 7.07 10.19 23.91
CA ARG A 58 8.01 9.68 22.90
C ARG A 58 9.31 10.48 22.92
N PRO A 59 10.46 9.86 23.21
CA PRO A 59 11.74 10.57 23.19
C PRO A 59 12.10 11.01 21.76
N VAL A 60 12.19 12.31 21.52
CA VAL A 60 12.52 12.89 20.21
C VAL A 60 13.99 12.62 19.84
N SER A 61 14.90 12.64 20.82
CA SER A 61 16.35 12.46 20.61
C SER A 61 16.73 11.15 19.92
N VAL A 62 16.05 10.05 20.28
CA VAL A 62 16.32 8.74 19.67
C VAL A 62 15.92 8.75 18.20
N LEU A 63 14.81 9.39 17.84
CA LEU A 63 14.39 9.45 16.45
C LEU A 63 15.39 10.25 15.60
N ASP A 64 15.90 11.36 16.11
CA ASP A 64 16.86 12.24 15.41
C ASP A 64 18.12 11.48 14.97
N GLU A 65 18.66 10.61 15.83
CA GLU A 65 19.84 9.78 15.52
C GLU A 65 19.60 8.83 14.33
N TRP A 66 18.38 8.29 14.19
CA TRP A 66 18.03 7.40 13.09
C TRP A 66 17.68 8.17 11.82
N VAL A 67 17.04 9.33 11.95
CA VAL A 67 16.76 10.23 10.82
C VAL A 67 18.07 10.72 10.18
N ALA A 68 19.11 10.94 10.98
CA ALA A 68 20.41 11.39 10.49
C ALA A 68 21.11 10.37 9.56
N ARG A 69 20.74 9.08 9.61
CA ARG A 69 21.33 8.02 8.78
C ARG A 69 20.77 8.07 7.36
N GLU A 70 21.62 7.76 6.38
CA GLU A 70 21.19 7.67 4.98
C GLU A 70 20.60 6.28 4.66
N ALA A 71 19.50 6.28 3.90
CA ALA A 71 18.93 5.05 3.35
C ALA A 71 19.77 4.58 2.16
N ARG A 72 20.06 3.28 2.09
CA ARG A 72 20.91 2.68 1.05
C ARG A 72 20.03 2.09 -0.05
N PRO A 73 19.92 2.74 -1.22
CA PRO A 73 19.03 2.27 -2.27
C PRO A 73 19.49 0.92 -2.84
N ILE A 74 18.54 0.04 -3.13
CA ILE A 74 18.77 -1.27 -3.75
C ILE A 74 18.30 -1.32 -5.20
N SER A 75 18.87 -2.21 -6.01
CA SER A 75 18.42 -2.53 -7.37
C SER A 75 17.89 -3.97 -7.47
N LEU A 76 17.02 -4.23 -8.44
CA LEU A 76 16.55 -5.60 -8.74
C LEU A 76 17.73 -6.55 -9.00
N ARG A 77 18.75 -6.07 -9.74
CA ARG A 77 19.97 -6.83 -10.01
C ARG A 77 20.71 -7.21 -8.73
N GLN A 78 20.82 -6.30 -7.75
CA GLN A 78 21.44 -6.62 -6.47
C GLN A 78 20.67 -7.71 -5.71
N LEU A 79 19.33 -7.63 -5.68
CA LEU A 79 18.48 -8.64 -5.05
C LEU A 79 18.68 -10.03 -5.70
N MET A 80 18.69 -10.08 -7.04
CA MET A 80 18.92 -11.31 -7.79
C MET A 80 20.32 -11.88 -7.54
N VAL A 81 21.36 -11.05 -7.65
CA VAL A 81 22.75 -11.50 -7.49
C VAL A 81 23.00 -12.00 -6.07
N PHE A 82 22.44 -11.33 -5.07
CA PHE A 82 22.55 -11.75 -3.68
C PHE A 82 21.91 -13.13 -3.46
N GLY A 83 20.71 -13.36 -3.99
CA GLY A 83 20.00 -14.61 -3.78
C GLY A 83 20.43 -15.79 -4.67
N ARG A 84 21.36 -15.62 -5.63
CA ARG A 84 21.87 -16.74 -6.46
C ARG A 84 22.63 -17.81 -5.65
N SER A 85 23.13 -17.44 -4.49
CA SER A 85 24.02 -18.26 -3.67
C SER A 85 23.66 -18.09 -2.20
N LEU A 86 22.64 -18.81 -1.75
CA LEU A 86 22.17 -18.67 -0.39
C LEU A 86 22.98 -19.58 0.55
N THR A 87 23.71 -18.94 1.47
CA THR A 87 24.47 -19.59 2.55
C THR A 87 23.97 -19.03 3.88
N GLU A 88 24.20 -19.75 4.98
CA GLU A 88 23.88 -19.27 6.33
C GLU A 88 24.50 -17.89 6.60
N SER A 89 25.78 -17.70 6.28
CA SER A 89 26.48 -16.43 6.45
C SER A 89 25.84 -15.29 5.65
N ARG A 90 25.33 -15.56 4.45
CA ARG A 90 24.62 -14.57 3.64
C ARG A 90 23.22 -14.31 4.19
N LEU A 91 22.51 -15.32 4.65
CA LEU A 91 21.20 -15.13 5.27
C LEU A 91 21.31 -14.25 6.51
N ILE A 92 22.29 -14.51 7.38
CA ILE A 92 22.60 -13.68 8.55
C ILE A 92 23.01 -12.25 8.11
N SER A 93 23.81 -12.10 7.06
CA SER A 93 24.15 -10.78 6.51
C SER A 93 22.91 -10.02 6.01
N SER A 94 21.97 -10.72 5.36
CA SER A 94 20.67 -10.17 4.95
C SER A 94 19.84 -9.72 6.15
N ALA A 95 19.75 -10.55 7.20
CA ALA A 95 19.05 -10.22 8.43
C ALA A 95 19.62 -8.96 9.10
N ASN A 96 20.95 -8.85 9.16
CA ASN A 96 21.66 -7.67 9.66
C ASN A 96 21.36 -6.41 8.82
N TYR A 97 21.33 -6.55 7.49
CA TYR A 97 20.94 -5.45 6.60
C TYR A 97 19.51 -4.97 6.91
N VAL A 98 18.54 -5.89 6.94
CA VAL A 98 17.12 -5.59 7.23
C VAL A 98 16.97 -4.90 8.59
N ARG A 99 17.65 -5.42 9.63
CA ARG A 99 17.66 -4.84 10.97
C ARG A 99 18.09 -3.37 10.95
N THR A 100 19.13 -3.04 10.18
CA THR A 100 19.66 -1.67 10.12
C THR A 100 18.86 -0.76 9.21
N GLU A 101 18.36 -1.27 8.09
CA GLU A 101 17.76 -0.47 7.02
C GLU A 101 16.29 -0.14 7.28
N LEU A 102 15.50 -1.08 7.83
CA LEU A 102 14.07 -0.84 8.09
C LEU A 102 13.83 0.31 9.08
N PRO A 103 14.46 0.38 10.27
CA PRO A 103 14.24 1.49 11.19
C PRO A 103 14.64 2.85 10.59
N VAL A 104 15.71 2.92 9.79
CA VAL A 104 16.12 4.17 9.10
C VAL A 104 15.01 4.64 8.17
N ARG A 105 14.53 3.77 7.28
CA ARG A 105 13.46 4.11 6.34
C ARG A 105 12.14 4.44 7.03
N ILE A 106 11.85 3.84 8.18
CA ILE A 106 10.66 4.18 8.98
C ILE A 106 10.84 5.55 9.64
N ALA A 107 12.00 5.82 10.23
CA ALA A 107 12.32 7.08 10.89
C ALA A 107 12.15 8.29 9.96
N HIS A 108 12.62 8.19 8.72
CA HIS A 108 12.41 9.24 7.71
C HIS A 108 10.93 9.53 7.47
N ARG A 109 10.07 8.51 7.38
CA ARG A 109 8.62 8.72 7.21
C ARG A 109 7.94 9.26 8.47
N ILE A 110 8.42 8.89 9.66
CA ILE A 110 7.95 9.50 10.91
C ILE A 110 8.28 11.00 10.90
N ARG A 111 9.49 11.39 10.48
CA ARG A 111 9.88 12.80 10.35
C ARG A 111 9.01 13.54 9.33
N ASP A 112 8.75 12.96 8.16
CA ASP A 112 7.87 13.58 7.16
C ASP A 112 6.46 13.83 7.72
N MET A 113 5.91 12.88 8.49
CA MET A 113 4.61 13.05 9.14
C MET A 113 4.65 14.15 10.23
N GLN A 114 5.76 14.31 10.94
CA GLN A 114 5.94 15.37 11.95
C GLN A 114 6.06 16.77 11.34
N GLN A 115 6.48 16.87 10.07
CA GLN A 115 6.60 18.13 9.34
C GLN A 115 5.27 18.59 8.70
N LEU A 116 4.24 17.75 8.71
CA LEU A 116 2.92 18.15 8.22
C LEU A 116 2.30 19.23 9.13
N PRO A 117 1.50 20.16 8.57
CA PRO A 117 0.72 21.12 9.33
C PRO A 117 -0.10 20.42 10.41
N PHE A 118 -0.17 21.06 11.58
CA PHE A 118 -0.83 20.49 12.76
C PHE A 118 -2.26 20.00 12.48
N VAL A 119 -3.02 20.74 11.66
CA VAL A 119 -4.39 20.37 11.27
C VAL A 119 -4.46 19.02 10.54
N VAL A 120 -3.47 18.71 9.70
CA VAL A 120 -3.37 17.43 8.97
C VAL A 120 -2.95 16.33 9.93
N THR A 121 -1.96 16.57 10.78
CA THR A 121 -1.44 15.59 11.74
C THR A 121 -2.47 15.21 12.82
N THR A 122 -3.41 16.11 13.13
CA THR A 122 -4.51 15.86 14.08
C THR A 122 -5.61 14.96 13.50
N ASN A 123 -5.63 14.73 12.18
CA ASN A 123 -6.56 13.81 11.57
C ASN A 123 -6.41 12.39 12.15
N LYS A 124 -7.53 11.77 12.51
CA LYS A 124 -7.56 10.43 13.14
C LYS A 124 -6.80 9.39 12.32
N HIS A 125 -6.98 9.38 11.00
CA HIS A 125 -6.37 8.37 10.14
C HIS A 125 -4.87 8.56 10.00
N PHE A 126 -4.38 9.80 9.90
CA PHE A 126 -2.94 10.07 9.89
C PHE A 126 -2.30 9.75 11.25
N ASN A 127 -2.98 10.05 12.36
CA ASN A 127 -2.50 9.70 13.70
C ASN A 127 -2.37 8.18 13.89
N GLU A 128 -3.38 7.41 13.46
CA GLU A 128 -3.31 5.94 13.51
C GLU A 128 -2.17 5.38 12.64
N VAL A 129 -1.88 5.99 11.48
CA VAL A 129 -0.74 5.59 10.64
C VAL A 129 0.58 5.95 11.31
N TYR A 130 0.68 7.14 11.90
CA TYR A 130 1.83 7.56 12.68
C TYR A 130 2.14 6.57 13.81
N ASP A 131 1.11 6.14 14.55
CA ASP A 131 1.24 5.17 15.64
C ASP A 131 1.73 3.81 15.16
N LEU A 132 1.21 3.33 14.03
CA LEU A 132 1.67 2.09 13.41
C LEU A 132 3.14 2.17 12.99
N TYR A 133 3.58 3.31 12.47
CA TYR A 133 4.97 3.50 12.05
C TYR A 133 5.89 3.64 13.25
N TYR A 134 5.49 4.40 14.27
CA TYR A 134 6.27 4.55 15.47
C TYR A 134 6.41 3.22 16.24
N THR A 135 5.34 2.44 16.32
CA THR A 135 5.38 1.10 16.92
C THR A 135 6.39 0.23 16.18
N ALA A 136 6.36 0.20 14.85
CA ALA A 136 7.32 -0.57 14.08
C ALA A 136 8.75 -0.06 14.23
N PHE A 137 8.97 1.26 14.26
CA PHE A 137 10.28 1.84 14.53
C PHE A 137 10.82 1.42 15.90
N ASP A 138 9.99 1.53 16.94
CA ASP A 138 10.36 1.17 18.31
C ASP A 138 10.64 -0.33 18.45
N THR A 139 9.90 -1.19 17.74
CA THR A 139 10.14 -2.62 17.68
C THR A 139 11.46 -2.94 16.96
N PHE A 140 11.66 -2.44 15.74
CA PHE A 140 12.85 -2.79 14.94
C PHE A 140 14.15 -2.22 15.51
N ARG A 141 14.13 -1.01 16.09
CA ARG A 141 15.34 -0.41 16.67
C ARG A 141 15.88 -1.18 17.89
N LYS A 142 15.03 -1.97 18.56
CA LYS A 142 15.38 -2.78 19.73
C LYS A 142 15.95 -4.15 19.37
N VAL A 143 15.82 -4.57 18.11
CA VAL A 143 16.38 -5.83 17.63
C VAL A 143 17.90 -5.77 17.77
N ARG A 144 18.49 -6.80 18.39
CA ARG A 144 19.94 -6.90 18.60
C ARG A 144 20.66 -7.44 17.37
N GLU A 145 21.98 -7.51 17.45
CA GLU A 145 22.77 -8.12 16.39
C GLU A 145 22.34 -9.58 16.14
N ILE A 146 22.06 -9.93 14.88
CA ILE A 146 21.64 -11.28 14.48
C ILE A 146 22.89 -12.10 14.24
N LYS A 147 23.09 -13.15 15.04
CA LYS A 147 24.28 -14.00 14.98
C LYS A 147 23.97 -15.45 14.64
N THR A 148 22.77 -15.92 14.93
CA THR A 148 22.35 -17.31 14.69
C THR A 148 21.10 -17.37 13.79
N LEU A 149 20.77 -18.58 13.34
CA LEU A 149 19.54 -18.83 12.59
C LEU A 149 18.29 -18.66 13.46
N GLU A 150 18.37 -18.98 14.75
CA GLU A 150 17.26 -18.76 15.68
C GLU A 150 16.98 -17.26 15.90
N ASP A 151 18.02 -16.42 15.91
CA ASP A 151 17.86 -14.97 15.93
C ASP A 151 17.17 -14.47 14.65
N ASN A 152 17.54 -15.06 13.49
CA ASN A 152 16.93 -14.76 12.20
C ASN A 152 15.45 -15.11 12.17
N ASP A 153 15.05 -16.24 12.75
CA ASP A 153 13.65 -16.66 12.80
C ASP A 153 12.80 -15.73 13.67
N ARG A 154 13.33 -15.30 14.82
CA ARG A 154 12.67 -14.29 15.66
C ARG A 154 12.51 -12.95 14.95
N LEU A 155 13.51 -12.56 14.16
CA LEU A 155 13.41 -11.37 13.30
C LEU A 155 12.32 -11.57 12.23
N CYS A 156 12.26 -12.73 11.59
CA CYS A 156 11.24 -13.05 10.59
C CYS A 156 9.82 -12.95 11.19
N ASP A 157 9.60 -13.48 12.39
CA ASP A 157 8.30 -13.36 13.08
C ASP A 157 7.92 -11.91 13.38
N THR A 158 8.91 -11.11 13.81
CA THR A 158 8.73 -9.68 14.01
C THR A 158 8.34 -8.98 12.70
N ILE A 159 9.02 -9.30 11.59
CA ILE A 159 8.71 -8.76 10.27
C ILE A 159 7.30 -9.15 9.83
N ARG A 160 6.91 -10.42 9.93
CA ARG A 160 5.56 -10.91 9.57
C ARG A 160 4.48 -10.17 10.35
N SER A 161 4.68 -10.00 11.67
CA SER A 161 3.77 -9.25 12.55
C SER A 161 3.61 -7.79 12.09
N MET A 162 4.72 -7.10 11.80
CA MET A 162 4.69 -5.71 11.34
C MET A 162 4.06 -5.56 9.95
N LEU A 163 4.37 -6.45 9.00
CA LEU A 163 3.76 -6.45 7.66
C LEU A 163 2.24 -6.63 7.72
N LYS A 164 1.75 -7.49 8.63
CA LYS A 164 0.32 -7.72 8.87
C LYS A 164 -0.34 -6.48 9.49
N ALA A 165 0.26 -5.87 10.51
CA ALA A 165 -0.26 -4.65 11.13
C ALA A 165 -0.37 -3.49 10.11
N HIS A 166 0.57 -3.38 9.18
CA HIS A 166 0.62 -2.33 8.15
C HIS A 166 -0.24 -2.58 6.90
N LEU A 167 -1.04 -3.65 6.85
CA LEU A 167 -2.01 -3.86 5.77
C LEU A 167 -3.04 -2.72 5.71
N THR A 168 -3.38 -2.14 6.85
CA THR A 168 -4.40 -1.09 6.99
C THR A 168 -3.93 0.31 6.61
N VAL A 169 -2.64 0.49 6.29
CA VAL A 169 -2.03 1.81 6.07
C VAL A 169 -2.57 2.52 4.83
N ILE A 170 -2.65 1.85 3.67
CA ILE A 170 -3.11 2.49 2.43
C ILE A 170 -4.56 3.01 2.57
N PRO A 171 -5.52 2.21 3.07
CA PRO A 171 -6.89 2.70 3.28
C PRO A 171 -6.98 3.87 4.27
N LYS A 172 -6.19 3.86 5.35
CA LYS A 172 -6.16 4.97 6.31
C LYS A 172 -5.60 6.25 5.67
N LEU A 173 -4.48 6.13 4.95
CA LEU A 173 -3.91 7.25 4.21
C LEU A 173 -4.90 7.82 3.18
N ALA A 174 -5.62 6.95 2.47
CA ALA A 174 -6.67 7.33 1.52
C ALA A 174 -7.77 8.19 2.13
N ARG A 175 -8.27 7.78 3.30
CA ARG A 175 -9.30 8.52 4.02
C ARG A 175 -8.75 9.83 4.57
N GLY A 176 -7.56 9.79 5.18
CA GLY A 176 -6.90 10.96 5.75
C GLY A 176 -6.66 12.07 4.71
N ILE A 177 -6.17 11.73 3.51
CA ILE A 177 -5.95 12.75 2.47
C ILE A 177 -7.24 13.38 1.95
N LEU A 178 -8.32 12.59 1.81
CA LEU A 178 -9.60 13.10 1.36
C LEU A 178 -10.27 13.99 2.41
N GLU A 179 -10.14 13.64 3.69
CA GLU A 179 -10.62 14.46 4.81
C GLU A 179 -9.81 15.74 5.00
N CYS A 180 -8.51 15.72 4.67
CA CYS A 180 -7.64 16.89 4.72
C CYS A 180 -7.68 17.74 3.44
N ASN A 181 -8.54 17.40 2.48
CA ASN A 181 -8.69 18.19 1.26
C ASN A 181 -9.17 19.60 1.62
N GLY A 182 -8.49 20.63 1.11
CA GLY A 182 -8.74 22.04 1.44
C GLY A 182 -8.05 22.55 2.72
N LEU A 183 -7.44 21.67 3.52
CA LEU A 183 -6.65 22.07 4.71
C LEU A 183 -5.15 22.26 4.41
N MET A 184 -4.70 21.69 3.29
CA MET A 184 -3.35 21.82 2.73
C MET A 184 -3.48 21.92 1.20
N ALA A 185 -2.51 22.56 0.55
CA ALA A 185 -2.45 22.60 -0.91
C ALA A 185 -2.38 21.18 -1.50
N ALA A 186 -3.24 20.89 -2.49
CA ALA A 186 -3.30 19.56 -3.12
C ALA A 186 -1.94 19.01 -3.61
N PRO A 187 -1.04 19.82 -4.23
CA PRO A 187 0.28 19.34 -4.64
C PRO A 187 1.16 18.88 -3.48
N GLU A 188 1.05 19.50 -2.30
CA GLU A 188 1.83 19.12 -1.11
C GLU A 188 1.32 17.81 -0.51
N LEU A 189 -0.01 17.65 -0.42
CA LEU A 189 -0.66 16.40 -0.02
C LEU A 189 -0.27 15.26 -0.96
N ASP A 190 -0.28 15.51 -2.28
CA ASP A 190 0.11 14.53 -3.28
C ASP A 190 1.61 14.18 -3.18
N LYS A 191 2.48 15.18 -2.95
CA LYS A 191 3.92 14.95 -2.71
C LYS A 191 4.15 14.07 -1.48
N PHE A 192 3.43 14.33 -0.39
CA PHE A 192 3.48 13.52 0.82
C PHE A 192 3.03 12.08 0.54
N MET A 193 1.89 11.89 -0.14
CA MET A 193 1.38 10.56 -0.47
C MET A 193 2.33 9.76 -1.36
N ASN A 194 2.88 10.40 -2.40
CA ASN A 194 3.90 9.78 -3.25
C ASN A 194 5.10 9.32 -2.42
N THR A 195 5.56 10.16 -1.50
CA THR A 195 6.73 9.90 -0.64
C THR A 195 6.50 8.76 0.36
N ILE A 196 5.34 8.73 1.02
CA ILE A 196 5.03 7.70 2.03
C ILE A 196 4.72 6.34 1.39
N LEU A 197 4.01 6.33 0.25
CA LEU A 197 3.67 5.10 -0.48
C LEU A 197 4.92 4.50 -1.14
N LYS A 198 5.77 5.30 -1.78
CA LYS A 198 7.04 4.82 -2.37
C LYS A 198 7.94 4.20 -1.30
N SER A 199 8.04 4.85 -0.14
CA SER A 199 8.77 4.30 1.01
C SER A 199 8.15 3.04 1.61
N ARG A 200 6.82 2.91 1.54
CA ARG A 200 6.12 1.68 1.97
C ARG A 200 6.46 0.52 1.06
N ILE A 201 6.42 0.71 -0.26
CA ILE A 201 6.84 -0.30 -1.25
C ILE A 201 8.26 -0.75 -0.92
N SER A 202 9.15 0.21 -0.76
CA SER A 202 10.54 0.01 -0.43
C SER A 202 10.79 -0.84 0.81
N ARG A 203 10.15 -0.52 1.94
CA ARG A 203 10.24 -1.33 3.17
C ARG A 203 9.68 -2.73 2.99
N ARG A 204 8.57 -2.88 2.26
CA ARG A 204 7.96 -4.19 2.00
C ARG A 204 8.85 -5.06 1.14
N VAL A 205 9.43 -4.53 0.06
CA VAL A 205 10.36 -5.27 -0.80
C VAL A 205 11.52 -5.85 0.01
N ILE A 206 12.15 -5.04 0.88
CA ILE A 206 13.25 -5.51 1.73
C ILE A 206 12.79 -6.61 2.70
N ALA A 207 11.67 -6.37 3.38
CA ALA A 207 11.11 -7.30 4.34
C ALA A 207 10.70 -8.63 3.71
N GLU A 208 9.92 -8.58 2.63
CA GLU A 208 9.39 -9.74 1.92
C GLU A 208 10.49 -10.51 1.18
N GLN A 209 11.52 -9.82 0.68
CA GLN A 209 12.70 -10.49 0.12
C GLN A 209 13.41 -11.34 1.18
N HIS A 210 13.64 -10.77 2.36
CA HIS A 210 14.33 -11.50 3.43
C HIS A 210 13.50 -12.70 3.92
N LEU A 211 12.20 -12.52 4.11
CA LEU A 211 11.29 -13.62 4.44
C LEU A 211 11.35 -14.74 3.39
N ALA A 212 11.24 -14.39 2.10
CA ALA A 212 11.28 -15.38 1.03
C ALA A 212 12.63 -16.11 0.93
N LEU A 213 13.75 -15.43 1.21
CA LEU A 213 15.06 -16.08 1.30
C LEU A 213 15.14 -17.05 2.49
N THR A 214 14.63 -16.66 3.67
CA THR A 214 14.57 -17.55 4.84
C THR A 214 13.69 -18.77 4.57
N ASP A 215 12.50 -18.57 3.99
CA ASP A 215 11.57 -19.65 3.66
C ASP A 215 12.20 -20.63 2.63
N THR A 216 12.97 -20.10 1.67
CA THR A 216 13.74 -20.92 0.71
C THR A 216 14.85 -21.70 1.43
N PHE A 217 15.56 -21.07 2.38
CA PHE A 217 16.63 -21.72 3.14
C PHE A 217 16.13 -22.89 3.97
N HIS A 218 14.91 -22.79 4.52
CA HIS A 218 14.27 -23.83 5.32
C HIS A 218 13.51 -24.88 4.49
N ALA A 219 13.44 -24.70 3.17
CA ALA A 219 12.71 -25.63 2.32
C ALA A 219 13.39 -27.02 2.33
N PRO A 220 12.63 -28.13 2.44
CA PRO A 220 13.21 -29.48 2.54
C PRO A 220 14.10 -29.89 1.36
N TRP A 221 13.87 -29.27 0.20
CA TRP A 221 14.60 -29.53 -1.04
C TRP A 221 15.85 -28.65 -1.20
N PHE A 222 16.04 -27.64 -0.33
CA PHE A 222 17.17 -26.71 -0.44
C PHE A 222 18.37 -27.21 0.38
N SER A 223 19.52 -27.34 -0.27
CA SER A 223 20.80 -27.62 0.40
C SER A 223 21.62 -26.34 0.51
N PRO A 224 22.10 -25.94 1.71
CA PRO A 224 22.92 -24.74 1.89
C PRO A 224 24.12 -24.71 0.94
N GLY A 225 24.27 -23.61 0.17
CA GLY A 225 25.34 -23.45 -0.82
C GLY A 225 25.06 -24.03 -2.21
N ALA A 226 23.92 -24.70 -2.42
CA ALA A 226 23.46 -25.05 -3.76
C ALA A 226 23.19 -23.77 -4.58
N LYS A 227 23.57 -23.79 -5.86
CA LYS A 227 23.22 -22.70 -6.78
C LYS A 227 21.72 -22.76 -7.01
N LEU A 228 21.01 -21.66 -6.72
CA LEU A 228 19.58 -21.49 -6.99
C LEU A 228 19.25 -21.37 -8.49
N SER A 229 20.15 -21.81 -9.38
CA SER A 229 20.07 -21.57 -10.83
C SER A 229 18.90 -22.26 -11.52
N GLU A 230 18.22 -23.20 -10.86
CA GLU A 230 17.05 -23.89 -11.40
C GLU A 230 15.70 -23.34 -10.90
N SER A 231 15.70 -22.41 -9.93
CA SER A 231 14.48 -21.72 -9.50
C SER A 231 14.25 -20.48 -10.38
N GLU A 232 13.06 -20.38 -11.00
CA GLU A 232 12.65 -19.18 -11.75
C GLU A 232 12.49 -17.94 -10.84
N VAL A 233 12.46 -18.15 -9.52
CA VAL A 233 12.21 -17.13 -8.50
C VAL A 233 13.36 -17.07 -7.49
N ILE A 234 13.87 -15.87 -7.23
CA ILE A 234 14.82 -15.59 -6.15
C ILE A 234 14.17 -14.60 -5.17
N GLY A 235 13.68 -15.13 -4.05
CA GLY A 235 12.92 -14.35 -3.07
C GLY A 235 11.63 -13.83 -3.69
N GLN A 236 11.50 -12.50 -3.81
CA GLN A 236 10.37 -11.83 -4.47
C GLN A 236 10.62 -11.50 -5.95
N VAL A 237 11.85 -11.66 -6.42
CA VAL A 237 12.23 -11.31 -7.79
C VAL A 237 12.15 -12.53 -8.68
N PHE A 238 11.28 -12.45 -9.70
CA PHE A 238 11.23 -13.42 -10.77
C PHE A 238 12.34 -13.10 -11.75
N LEU A 239 13.17 -14.10 -12.08
CA LEU A 239 14.29 -13.93 -12.99
C LEU A 239 13.83 -13.76 -14.43
N LYS A 240 12.68 -14.37 -14.76
CA LYS A 240 12.11 -14.42 -16.10
C LYS A 240 10.59 -14.18 -16.04
N CYS A 241 10.19 -12.91 -15.94
CA CYS A 241 8.78 -12.55 -16.16
C CYS A 241 8.51 -12.49 -17.65
N VAL A 242 7.68 -13.39 -18.18
CA VAL A 242 7.18 -13.32 -19.56
C VAL A 242 6.01 -12.35 -19.61
N ALA A 243 6.14 -11.25 -20.37
CA ALA A 243 5.15 -10.17 -20.39
C ALA A 243 3.74 -10.64 -20.80
N LYS A 244 3.67 -11.49 -21.85
CA LYS A 244 2.42 -12.07 -22.35
C LYS A 244 1.66 -12.84 -21.28
N ASP A 245 2.36 -13.65 -20.50
CA ASP A 245 1.74 -14.51 -19.49
C ASP A 245 1.15 -13.68 -18.36
N VAL A 246 1.85 -12.64 -17.94
CA VAL A 246 1.35 -11.70 -16.92
C VAL A 246 0.12 -10.96 -17.42
N VAL A 247 0.16 -10.41 -18.65
CA VAL A 247 -1.00 -9.75 -19.25
C VAL A 247 -2.19 -10.71 -19.38
N SER A 248 -1.97 -11.93 -19.84
CA SER A 248 -3.01 -12.95 -20.01
C SER A 248 -3.65 -13.35 -18.68
N LYS A 249 -2.83 -13.56 -17.64
CA LYS A 249 -3.29 -13.85 -16.28
C LYS A 249 -4.13 -12.71 -15.72
N CYS A 250 -3.64 -11.47 -15.82
CA CYS A 250 -4.38 -10.29 -15.39
C CYS A 250 -5.70 -10.12 -16.17
N ALA A 251 -5.69 -10.32 -17.49
CA ALA A 251 -6.88 -10.25 -18.34
C ALA A 251 -7.96 -11.23 -17.89
N ASN A 252 -7.58 -12.48 -17.63
CA ASN A 252 -8.50 -13.51 -17.14
C ASN A 252 -9.09 -13.18 -15.78
N THR A 253 -8.26 -12.71 -14.85
CA THR A 253 -8.71 -12.27 -13.51
C THR A 253 -9.67 -11.09 -13.59
N VAL A 254 -9.35 -10.07 -14.40
CA VAL A 254 -10.18 -8.88 -14.59
C VAL A 254 -11.54 -9.25 -15.19
N ARG A 255 -11.55 -10.12 -16.21
CA ARG A 255 -12.81 -10.60 -16.82
C ARG A 255 -13.70 -11.31 -15.81
N LYS A 256 -13.15 -12.26 -15.04
CA LYS A 256 -13.89 -12.97 -13.99
C LYS A 256 -14.50 -12.00 -12.98
N LEU A 257 -13.72 -11.04 -12.49
CA LEU A 257 -14.18 -10.05 -11.53
C LEU A 257 -15.28 -9.14 -12.09
N LEU A 258 -15.15 -8.70 -13.34
CA LEU A 258 -16.15 -7.84 -13.97
C LEU A 258 -17.44 -8.60 -14.28
N GLN A 259 -17.35 -9.85 -14.72
CA GLN A 259 -18.52 -10.68 -14.98
C GLN A 259 -19.30 -11.01 -13.70
N GLN A 260 -18.59 -11.22 -12.58
CA GLN A 260 -19.22 -11.34 -11.25
C GLN A 260 -19.93 -10.06 -10.82
N ALA A 261 -19.42 -8.88 -11.17
CA ALA A 261 -19.93 -7.60 -10.68
C ALA A 261 -21.08 -7.02 -11.50
N TYR A 262 -21.05 -7.20 -12.82
CA TYR A 262 -22.06 -6.69 -13.75
C TYR A 262 -23.07 -7.76 -14.19
N GLY A 263 -22.87 -9.01 -13.80
CA GLY A 263 -23.74 -10.15 -14.14
C GLY A 263 -23.29 -10.90 -15.40
N PRO A 264 -23.85 -12.09 -15.64
CA PRO A 264 -23.43 -12.97 -16.75
C PRO A 264 -23.81 -12.45 -18.14
N GLU A 265 -24.79 -11.54 -18.23
CA GLU A 265 -25.31 -11.02 -19.51
C GLU A 265 -24.44 -9.92 -20.13
N ILE A 266 -23.44 -9.40 -19.41
CA ILE A 266 -22.57 -8.36 -19.95
C ILE A 266 -21.60 -8.93 -20.99
N VAL A 267 -21.60 -8.34 -22.18
CA VAL A 267 -20.59 -8.65 -23.21
C VAL A 267 -19.34 -7.85 -22.88
N LEU A 268 -18.27 -8.55 -22.47
CA LEU A 268 -16.97 -7.93 -22.19
C LEU A 268 -16.11 -7.86 -23.46
N PRO A 269 -15.25 -6.84 -23.62
CA PRO A 269 -14.33 -6.74 -24.75
C PRO A 269 -13.31 -7.89 -24.77
N GLU A 270 -12.98 -8.32 -25.99
CA GLU A 270 -11.83 -9.17 -26.26
C GLU A 270 -10.54 -8.40 -25.98
N ILE A 271 -9.46 -9.10 -25.64
CA ILE A 271 -8.16 -8.51 -25.26
C ILE A 271 -7.17 -9.18 -26.18
N GLU A 272 -6.68 -8.41 -27.14
CA GLU A 272 -5.74 -8.85 -28.16
C GLU A 272 -4.32 -8.46 -27.73
N ILE A 273 -3.42 -9.44 -27.67
CA ILE A 273 -2.02 -9.21 -27.27
C ILE A 273 -1.13 -9.37 -28.50
N ASP A 274 -0.36 -8.33 -28.86
CA ASP A 274 0.54 -8.34 -30.00
C ASP A 274 1.95 -7.78 -29.67
N GLY A 275 2.87 -7.86 -30.64
CA GLY A 275 4.26 -7.42 -30.50
C GLY A 275 5.23 -8.54 -30.07
N HIS A 276 6.16 -8.23 -29.17
CA HIS A 276 7.20 -9.13 -28.69
C HIS A 276 6.68 -10.05 -27.58
N LEU A 277 5.97 -11.11 -27.97
CA LEU A 277 5.26 -12.00 -27.03
C LEU A 277 6.20 -12.81 -26.12
N GLU A 278 7.43 -13.08 -26.57
CA GLU A 278 8.46 -13.81 -25.83
C GLU A 278 9.33 -12.91 -24.96
N ALA A 279 9.01 -11.60 -24.89
CA ALA A 279 9.76 -10.64 -24.11
C ALA A 279 9.77 -11.05 -22.63
N SER A 280 10.99 -11.27 -22.12
CA SER A 280 11.20 -11.66 -20.73
C SER A 280 12.23 -10.77 -20.04
N PHE A 281 11.94 -10.43 -18.78
CA PHE A 281 12.78 -9.54 -17.99
C PHE A 281 12.64 -9.86 -16.50
N PRO A 282 13.66 -9.57 -15.67
CA PRO A 282 13.57 -9.72 -14.24
C PRO A 282 12.70 -8.62 -13.62
N TYR A 283 11.72 -9.01 -12.79
CA TYR A 283 10.85 -8.06 -12.10
C TYR A 283 10.19 -8.68 -10.85
N ILE A 284 9.58 -7.85 -10.01
CA ILE A 284 8.73 -8.32 -8.91
C ILE A 284 7.33 -8.57 -9.48
N LEU A 285 6.94 -9.84 -9.61
CA LEU A 285 5.71 -10.24 -10.29
C LEU A 285 4.46 -9.55 -9.73
N SER A 286 4.31 -9.51 -8.40
CA SER A 286 3.15 -8.90 -7.74
C SER A 286 2.99 -7.40 -8.05
N HIS A 287 4.10 -6.68 -8.28
CA HIS A 287 4.05 -5.27 -8.68
C HIS A 287 3.56 -5.12 -10.11
N LEU A 288 4.04 -5.99 -11.02
CA LEU A 288 3.63 -5.97 -12.41
C LEU A 288 2.17 -6.38 -12.58
N GLU A 289 1.75 -7.45 -11.90
CA GLU A 289 0.36 -7.91 -11.88
C GLU A 289 -0.59 -6.83 -11.36
N TYR A 290 -0.19 -6.08 -10.33
CA TYR A 290 -0.96 -4.96 -9.83
C TYR A 290 -1.12 -3.86 -10.89
N ILE A 291 -0.03 -3.37 -11.48
CA ILE A 291 -0.08 -2.29 -12.47
C ILE A 291 -0.91 -2.72 -13.69
N VAL A 292 -0.58 -3.87 -14.29
CA VAL A 292 -1.24 -4.38 -15.49
C VAL A 292 -2.71 -4.70 -15.19
N GLY A 293 -3.00 -5.32 -14.05
CA GLY A 293 -4.36 -5.66 -13.64
C GLY A 293 -5.25 -4.44 -13.42
N GLU A 294 -4.74 -3.36 -12.82
CA GLU A 294 -5.49 -2.12 -12.63
C GLU A 294 -5.69 -1.35 -13.94
N LEU A 295 -4.68 -1.32 -14.82
CA LEU A 295 -4.82 -0.70 -16.14
C LEU A 295 -5.85 -1.45 -17.01
N LEU A 296 -5.76 -2.78 -17.07
CA LEU A 296 -6.73 -3.61 -17.78
C LEU A 296 -8.13 -3.47 -17.19
N ARG A 297 -8.27 -3.43 -15.86
CA ARG A 297 -9.57 -3.18 -15.21
C ARG A 297 -10.18 -1.87 -15.68
N ASN A 298 -9.42 -0.78 -15.67
CA ASN A 298 -9.91 0.52 -16.08
C ASN A 298 -10.35 0.50 -17.55
N SER A 299 -9.55 -0.09 -18.45
CA SER A 299 -9.87 -0.19 -19.87
C SER A 299 -11.11 -1.05 -20.14
N VAL A 300 -11.20 -2.25 -19.55
CA VAL A 300 -12.36 -3.15 -19.72
C VAL A 300 -13.63 -2.51 -19.16
N GLN A 301 -13.54 -1.88 -17.99
CA GLN A 301 -14.68 -1.18 -17.40
C GLN A 301 -15.13 0.01 -18.26
N ALA A 302 -14.19 0.82 -18.78
CA ALA A 302 -14.51 1.97 -19.63
C ALA A 302 -15.21 1.52 -20.93
N VAL A 303 -14.68 0.51 -21.61
CA VAL A 303 -15.29 -0.03 -22.84
C VAL A 303 -16.67 -0.64 -22.56
N ALA A 304 -16.82 -1.42 -21.49
CA ALA A 304 -18.09 -2.04 -21.14
C ALA A 304 -19.15 -0.98 -20.81
N GLU A 305 -18.83 0.03 -19.99
CA GLU A 305 -19.76 1.11 -19.63
C GLU A 305 -20.10 2.01 -20.82
N HIS A 306 -19.13 2.31 -21.68
CA HIS A 306 -19.35 3.10 -22.89
C HIS A 306 -20.26 2.35 -23.89
N HIS A 307 -20.05 1.05 -24.05
CA HIS A 307 -20.88 0.20 -24.90
C HIS A 307 -22.32 0.10 -24.37
N LEU A 308 -22.50 -0.06 -23.05
CA LEU A 308 -23.83 -0.08 -22.42
C LEU A 308 -24.62 1.23 -22.62
N LYS A 309 -23.96 2.39 -22.51
CA LYS A 309 -24.61 3.70 -22.71
C LYS A 309 -25.03 3.95 -24.16
N ASN A 310 -24.28 3.39 -25.12
CA ASN A 310 -24.51 3.61 -26.55
C ASN A 310 -25.36 2.51 -27.22
N LYS A 311 -25.91 1.57 -26.43
CA LYS A 311 -26.70 0.43 -26.93
C LYS A 311 -28.01 0.84 -27.64
N ASP A 312 -28.42 2.10 -27.51
CA ASP A 312 -29.66 2.66 -28.10
C ASP A 312 -29.59 3.05 -29.59
N LYS A 313 -28.53 2.70 -30.34
CA LYS A 313 -28.46 2.99 -31.78
C LYS A 313 -28.10 1.75 -32.61
N ASN A 314 -29.03 0.80 -32.65
CA ASN A 314 -29.31 -0.08 -33.80
C ASN A 314 -28.23 -1.09 -34.24
N THR A 315 -27.35 -1.58 -33.37
CA THR A 315 -26.51 -2.73 -33.73
C THR A 315 -26.18 -3.63 -32.53
N ASP A 316 -26.43 -4.92 -32.69
CA ASP A 316 -25.98 -6.06 -31.86
C ASP A 316 -24.44 -6.27 -31.91
N LYS A 317 -23.69 -5.18 -32.10
CA LYS A 317 -22.23 -5.21 -32.31
C LYS A 317 -21.54 -5.49 -30.98
N LYS A 318 -20.64 -6.48 -30.97
CA LYS A 318 -19.72 -6.72 -29.86
C LYS A 318 -18.93 -5.45 -29.51
N PRO A 319 -18.57 -5.23 -28.23
CA PRO A 319 -17.70 -4.14 -27.84
C PRO A 319 -16.34 -4.23 -28.56
N PRO A 320 -15.69 -3.09 -28.85
CA PRO A 320 -14.38 -3.08 -29.51
C PRO A 320 -13.31 -3.77 -28.65
N PRO A 321 -12.36 -4.50 -29.25
CA PRO A 321 -11.31 -5.17 -28.51
C PRO A 321 -10.33 -4.17 -27.88
N ILE A 322 -9.76 -4.55 -26.73
CA ILE A 322 -8.66 -3.83 -26.09
C ILE A 322 -7.36 -4.40 -26.62
N LYS A 323 -6.49 -3.53 -27.14
CA LYS A 323 -5.24 -3.93 -27.76
C LYS A 323 -4.07 -3.72 -26.79
N VAL A 324 -3.35 -4.80 -26.49
CA VAL A 324 -2.16 -4.79 -25.64
C VAL A 324 -0.92 -5.07 -26.49
N THR A 325 -0.10 -4.06 -26.72
CA THR A 325 1.12 -4.17 -27.53
C THR A 325 2.35 -4.23 -26.62
N ILE A 326 3.15 -5.28 -26.76
CA ILE A 326 4.40 -5.49 -26.00
C ILE A 326 5.59 -5.13 -26.91
N CYS A 327 6.38 -4.15 -26.50
CA CYS A 327 7.56 -3.71 -27.21
C CYS A 327 8.82 -3.94 -26.37
N GLU A 328 9.73 -4.78 -26.86
CA GLU A 328 11.01 -5.03 -26.21
C GLU A 328 12.12 -4.26 -26.93
N SER A 329 12.98 -3.61 -26.15
CA SER A 329 14.20 -2.97 -26.61
C SER A 329 15.39 -3.45 -25.77
N ASN A 330 16.60 -2.96 -26.08
CA ASN A 330 17.80 -3.33 -25.32
C ASN A 330 17.78 -2.81 -23.87
N GLN A 331 17.05 -1.72 -23.60
CA GLN A 331 17.04 -1.06 -22.29
C GLN A 331 15.69 -1.14 -21.59
N HIS A 332 14.60 -1.22 -22.36
CA HIS A 332 13.24 -1.10 -21.85
C HIS A 332 12.31 -2.16 -22.42
N VAL A 333 11.33 -2.56 -21.61
CA VAL A 333 10.12 -3.24 -22.06
C VAL A 333 8.95 -2.26 -21.89
N ILE A 334 8.16 -2.09 -22.94
CA ILE A 334 7.01 -1.19 -22.97
C ILE A 334 5.76 -2.04 -23.17
N ILE A 335 4.77 -1.87 -22.30
CA ILE A 335 3.44 -2.47 -22.43
C ILE A 335 2.47 -1.32 -22.71
N ARG A 336 1.93 -1.28 -23.92
CA ARG A 336 0.88 -0.32 -24.30
C ARG A 336 -0.48 -1.00 -24.19
N ILE A 337 -1.40 -0.45 -23.42
CA ILE A 337 -2.81 -0.89 -23.33
C ILE A 337 -3.67 0.20 -23.97
N SER A 338 -4.33 -0.14 -25.07
CA SER A 338 -5.15 0.77 -25.88
C SER A 338 -6.61 0.33 -25.83
N ASP A 339 -7.49 1.24 -25.46
CA ASP A 339 -8.93 1.01 -25.40
C ASP A 339 -9.74 2.04 -26.21
N GLN A 340 -10.99 1.69 -26.49
CA GLN A 340 -11.99 2.58 -27.11
C GLN A 340 -13.14 2.85 -26.13
N GLY A 341 -12.78 3.16 -24.87
CA GLY A 341 -13.72 3.38 -23.77
C GLY A 341 -14.34 4.77 -23.70
N GLY A 342 -14.19 5.60 -24.73
CA GLY A 342 -14.72 6.98 -24.78
C GLY A 342 -13.78 8.05 -24.21
N GLY A 343 -12.58 7.68 -23.75
CA GLY A 343 -11.57 8.62 -23.26
C GLY A 343 -11.84 9.21 -21.88
N ILE A 344 -10.90 10.03 -21.40
CA ILE A 344 -10.96 10.76 -20.13
C ILE A 344 -11.40 12.21 -20.41
N PRO A 345 -12.46 12.70 -19.72
CA PRO A 345 -12.91 14.09 -19.86
C PRO A 345 -11.86 15.12 -19.44
N ARG A 346 -11.84 16.27 -20.11
CA ARG A 346 -10.83 17.33 -19.88
C ARG A 346 -10.83 17.86 -18.45
N GLU A 347 -11.99 17.95 -17.82
CA GLU A 347 -12.15 18.39 -16.43
C GLU A 347 -11.52 17.42 -15.42
N THR A 348 -11.36 16.15 -15.80
CA THR A 348 -10.78 15.12 -14.91
C THR A 348 -9.26 15.03 -15.05
N LEU A 349 -8.70 15.40 -16.21
CA LEU A 349 -7.26 15.27 -16.50
C LEU A 349 -6.34 15.91 -15.44
N PRO A 350 -6.60 17.12 -14.90
CA PRO A 350 -5.75 17.73 -13.87
C PRO A 350 -5.65 16.91 -12.59
N TYR A 351 -6.70 16.12 -12.28
CA TYR A 351 -6.82 15.35 -11.05
C TYR A 351 -6.49 13.86 -11.23
N LEU A 352 -6.10 13.45 -12.43
CA LEU A 352 -5.87 12.05 -12.79
C LEU A 352 -4.83 11.38 -11.89
N TRP A 353 -3.72 12.09 -11.65
CA TRP A 353 -2.60 11.63 -10.80
C TRP A 353 -2.73 12.08 -9.35
N SER A 354 -3.71 12.93 -9.03
CA SER A 354 -3.91 13.44 -7.68
C SER A 354 -4.61 12.42 -6.81
N PHE A 355 -4.21 12.33 -5.53
CA PHE A 355 -4.88 11.53 -4.52
C PHE A 355 -6.07 12.27 -3.88
N SER A 356 -6.07 13.60 -3.89
CA SER A 356 -7.19 14.41 -3.39
C SER A 356 -8.39 14.41 -4.35
N LYS A 357 -8.17 14.11 -5.63
CA LYS A 357 -9.20 13.88 -6.68
C LYS A 357 -10.15 15.05 -6.96
N GLY A 358 -9.85 16.24 -6.45
CA GLY A 358 -10.58 17.46 -6.76
C GLY A 358 -12.09 17.30 -6.55
N PRO A 359 -12.95 17.70 -7.52
CA PRO A 359 -14.41 17.63 -7.38
C PRO A 359 -14.98 16.23 -7.12
N ALA A 360 -14.24 15.16 -7.45
CA ALA A 360 -14.67 13.79 -7.23
C ALA A 360 -14.40 13.29 -5.80
N SER A 361 -13.77 14.10 -4.93
CA SER A 361 -13.33 13.70 -3.59
C SER A 361 -14.46 13.17 -2.71
N GLU A 362 -15.62 13.84 -2.70
CA GLU A 362 -16.78 13.47 -1.86
C GLU A 362 -17.39 12.12 -2.27
N LYS A 363 -17.52 11.90 -3.59
CA LYS A 363 -17.99 10.63 -4.14
C LYS A 363 -17.02 9.49 -3.82
N ILE A 364 -15.72 9.77 -3.86
CA ILE A 364 -14.69 8.76 -3.54
C ILE A 364 -14.65 8.48 -2.03
N LEU A 365 -14.82 9.50 -1.19
CA LEU A 365 -14.88 9.36 0.26
C LEU A 365 -16.08 8.50 0.69
N SER A 366 -17.25 8.73 0.11
CA SER A 366 -18.45 7.90 0.35
C SER A 366 -18.30 6.47 -0.17
N ASN A 367 -17.56 6.22 -1.24
CA ASN A 367 -17.20 4.86 -1.64
C ASN A 367 -16.25 4.21 -0.62
N LEU A 368 -15.27 4.96 -0.11
CA LEU A 368 -14.27 4.48 0.85
C LEU A 368 -14.89 4.07 2.19
N THR A 369 -15.98 4.69 2.62
CA THR A 369 -16.72 4.29 3.84
C THR A 369 -17.49 2.99 3.65
N ARG A 370 -17.96 2.71 2.42
CA ARG A 370 -18.69 1.48 2.04
C ARG A 370 -17.79 0.26 1.84
N VAL A 371 -16.48 0.47 1.68
CA VAL A 371 -15.53 -0.65 1.64
C VAL A 371 -15.53 -1.28 3.02
N PRO A 372 -15.98 -2.55 3.18
CA PRO A 372 -15.82 -3.25 4.44
C PRO A 372 -14.33 -3.19 4.78
N LYS A 373 -14.04 -2.80 6.03
CA LYS A 373 -12.69 -2.54 6.57
C LYS A 373 -11.70 -3.44 5.81
N MET A 374 -10.85 -2.89 4.94
CA MET A 374 -9.86 -3.66 4.15
C MET A 374 -8.80 -4.39 5.02
N ALA A 375 -9.05 -4.43 6.33
CA ALA A 375 -8.37 -5.12 7.40
C ALA A 375 -9.12 -6.37 7.91
N ALA A 376 -10.38 -6.58 7.52
CA ALA A 376 -11.12 -7.81 7.81
C ALA A 376 -10.72 -8.83 6.75
N THR A 377 -9.80 -9.69 7.16
CA THR A 377 -9.40 -10.95 6.53
C THR A 377 -10.47 -11.55 5.61
N MET A 378 -10.05 -11.97 4.41
CA MET A 378 -10.81 -12.81 3.47
C MET A 378 -11.35 -14.14 4.09
N GLN A 379 -11.02 -14.43 5.34
CA GLN A 379 -11.56 -15.55 6.13
C GLN A 379 -13.01 -15.33 6.57
N GLU A 380 -13.52 -14.10 6.67
CA GLU A 380 -14.93 -13.86 7.02
C GLU A 380 -15.88 -13.97 5.82
N LEU A 381 -15.40 -13.74 4.59
CA LEU A 381 -16.24 -13.89 3.38
C LEU A 381 -16.54 -15.36 3.05
N HIS A 382 -15.65 -16.29 3.40
CA HIS A 382 -15.92 -17.73 3.24
C HIS A 382 -16.82 -18.32 4.34
N GLN A 383 -17.10 -17.59 5.43
CA GLN A 383 -17.97 -18.07 6.51
C GLN A 383 -19.44 -17.60 6.38
N VAL A 384 -19.75 -16.73 5.42
CA VAL A 384 -21.12 -16.21 5.23
C VAL A 384 -21.91 -17.05 4.21
N ASP A 385 -21.25 -17.76 3.30
CA ASP A 385 -21.94 -18.53 2.25
C ASP A 385 -22.33 -19.97 2.65
N ASP A 386 -22.04 -20.40 3.89
CA ASP A 386 -22.36 -21.76 4.38
C ASP A 386 -23.35 -21.80 5.56
N LYS A 387 -24.03 -20.68 5.85
CA LYS A 387 -24.99 -20.59 6.99
C LYS A 387 -26.36 -20.03 6.66
N SER A 388 -26.80 -20.08 5.40
CA SER A 388 -28.15 -19.64 5.06
C SER A 388 -28.84 -20.52 4.03
N LEU A 389 -28.92 -21.83 4.26
CA LEU A 389 -29.96 -22.67 3.66
C LEU A 389 -30.37 -23.82 4.60
N GLY A 390 -31.50 -23.61 5.28
CA GLY A 390 -32.46 -24.68 5.57
C GLY A 390 -32.45 -25.30 6.96
N GLU A 391 -33.16 -24.69 7.91
CA GLU A 391 -33.90 -25.45 8.94
C GLU A 391 -35.26 -24.79 9.19
N THR A 392 -36.29 -25.33 8.54
CA THR A 392 -37.69 -25.22 8.97
C THR A 392 -38.00 -26.48 9.76
N GLU A 393 -38.66 -26.29 10.91
CA GLU A 393 -38.97 -27.26 11.95
C GLU A 393 -39.58 -28.60 11.48
N SER A 394 -39.16 -29.71 12.09
CA SER A 394 -40.08 -30.71 12.63
C SER A 394 -39.41 -31.62 13.68
N ARG A 395 -40.21 -31.95 14.70
CA ARG A 395 -39.90 -32.71 15.92
C ARG A 395 -39.71 -34.21 15.67
N GLY A 396 -38.88 -34.86 16.49
CA GLY A 396 -39.18 -36.21 17.00
C GLY A 396 -38.08 -37.27 16.86
N GLU A 397 -37.52 -37.65 18.01
CA GLU A 397 -37.09 -39.02 18.40
C GLU A 397 -35.79 -39.63 17.82
N SER A 398 -34.89 -39.98 18.74
CA SER A 398 -33.83 -41.02 18.61
C SER A 398 -34.35 -42.36 19.19
N PRO A 399 -33.60 -43.50 19.18
CA PRO A 399 -32.25 -43.76 18.64
C PRO A 399 -32.13 -45.06 17.81
N GLY A 400 -31.05 -45.22 17.04
CA GLY A 400 -30.77 -46.47 16.32
C GLY A 400 -29.32 -46.61 15.85
N ASN A 401 -28.54 -47.32 16.65
CA ASN A 401 -27.18 -47.80 16.40
C ASN A 401 -27.13 -48.72 15.16
N ASN A 402 -26.14 -48.58 14.27
CA ASN A 402 -25.54 -49.71 13.53
C ASN A 402 -24.27 -49.33 12.76
N LYS A 403 -23.23 -50.14 12.97
CA LYS A 403 -21.98 -50.22 12.22
C LYS A 403 -22.18 -51.05 10.95
N ALA A 404 -21.63 -50.61 9.82
CA ALA A 404 -21.14 -51.45 8.70
C ALA A 404 -20.30 -50.55 7.78
N GLU A 405 -18.96 -50.66 7.81
CA GLU A 405 -18.17 -51.40 6.81
C GLU A 405 -18.53 -51.12 5.35
N VAL A 406 -17.68 -50.33 4.68
CA VAL A 406 -17.56 -50.31 3.22
C VAL A 406 -16.11 -50.55 2.82
N LYS A 407 -15.93 -51.62 2.05
CA LYS A 407 -14.68 -52.08 1.42
C LYS A 407 -14.21 -51.12 0.33
N GLY A 408 -12.90 -51.14 0.12
CA GLY A 408 -12.15 -50.19 -0.71
C GLY A 408 -12.27 -50.34 -2.22
N GLY A 409 -11.56 -49.42 -2.89
CA GLY A 409 -11.39 -49.41 -4.33
C GLY A 409 -10.51 -48.24 -4.80
N LYS A 410 -9.27 -48.58 -5.18
CA LYS A 410 -8.35 -47.90 -6.11
C LYS A 410 -7.83 -46.49 -5.77
N LYS A 411 -6.52 -46.46 -5.45
CA LYS A 411 -5.65 -45.30 -5.55
C LYS A 411 -5.25 -45.13 -7.01
N ASP A 412 -5.69 -44.05 -7.64
CA ASP A 412 -5.04 -43.50 -8.84
C ASP A 412 -4.24 -42.26 -8.43
N GLU A 413 -2.98 -42.27 -8.83
CA GLU A 413 -1.97 -41.24 -8.60
C GLU A 413 -2.33 -39.97 -9.40
N MET A 414 -2.62 -38.86 -8.71
CA MET A 414 -2.68 -37.54 -9.33
C MET A 414 -1.64 -36.62 -8.68
N ARG A 415 -0.72 -36.16 -9.53
CA ARG A 415 0.43 -35.31 -9.25
C ARG A 415 0.05 -34.08 -8.44
N GLY A 416 0.77 -33.87 -7.34
CA GLY A 416 0.63 -32.70 -6.47
C GLY A 416 0.99 -31.41 -7.19
N ASN A 417 0.00 -30.51 -7.26
CA ASN A 417 0.24 -29.11 -7.56
C ASN A 417 0.69 -28.45 -6.24
N GLY A 418 1.95 -28.02 -6.19
CA GLY A 418 2.49 -27.32 -5.02
C GLY A 418 1.78 -25.98 -4.83
N ASP A 419 0.86 -25.94 -3.86
CA ASP A 419 0.29 -24.72 -3.32
C ASP A 419 1.37 -24.01 -2.50
N GLY A 420 2.10 -23.12 -3.16
CA GLY A 420 3.05 -22.22 -2.52
C GLY A 420 2.27 -21.21 -1.68
N GLY A 421 2.52 -21.23 -0.37
CA GLY A 421 1.77 -20.52 0.66
C GLY A 421 1.29 -19.13 0.26
N ASP A 422 -0.01 -18.92 0.49
CA ASP A 422 -0.76 -17.71 0.25
C ASP A 422 -0.25 -16.56 1.14
N ALA A 423 0.90 -15.99 0.77
CA ALA A 423 1.40 -14.75 1.33
C ALA A 423 0.46 -13.65 0.88
N THR A 424 -0.53 -13.34 1.71
CA THR A 424 -1.55 -12.31 1.49
C THR A 424 -0.88 -10.95 1.21
N SER A 425 -0.59 -10.67 -0.06
CA SER A 425 0.04 -9.43 -0.49
C SER A 425 -0.91 -8.27 -0.25
N SER A 426 -0.42 -7.14 0.26
CA SER A 426 -1.25 -5.95 0.46
C SER A 426 -1.86 -5.40 -0.83
N LEU A 427 -1.33 -5.81 -1.99
CA LEU A 427 -1.88 -5.48 -3.31
C LEU A 427 -3.01 -6.40 -3.71
N ALA A 428 -3.01 -7.66 -3.26
CA ALA A 428 -4.04 -8.64 -3.61
C ALA A 428 -5.43 -8.17 -3.14
N SER A 429 -5.54 -7.61 -1.93
CA SER A 429 -6.81 -7.05 -1.41
C SER A 429 -7.27 -5.80 -2.17
N LEU A 430 -6.35 -5.02 -2.74
CA LEU A 430 -6.70 -3.92 -3.63
C LEU A 430 -7.21 -4.46 -4.96
N SER A 431 -6.54 -5.46 -5.55
CA SER A 431 -6.90 -6.03 -6.84
C SER A 431 -8.11 -6.96 -6.80
N SER A 432 -8.48 -7.56 -5.67
CA SER A 432 -9.67 -8.41 -5.56
C SER A 432 -10.97 -7.62 -5.29
N ARG A 433 -10.88 -6.30 -5.10
CA ARG A 433 -12.05 -5.48 -4.76
C ARG A 433 -13.14 -5.52 -5.85
N PRO A 434 -14.42 -5.38 -5.46
CA PRO A 434 -15.53 -5.23 -6.40
C PRO A 434 -15.27 -4.09 -7.41
N PRO A 435 -15.43 -4.33 -8.72
CA PRO A 435 -15.20 -3.32 -9.78
C PRO A 435 -16.06 -2.05 -9.69
N ASN A 436 -17.26 -2.15 -9.10
CA ASN A 436 -18.13 -0.99 -8.85
C ASN A 436 -17.56 -0.03 -7.79
N LEU A 437 -16.55 -0.45 -7.02
CA LEU A 437 -15.95 0.32 -5.96
C LEU A 437 -14.73 1.12 -6.44
N ARG A 438 -15.00 2.35 -6.91
CA ARG A 438 -13.96 3.28 -7.38
C ARG A 438 -13.32 4.02 -6.21
N LEU A 439 -12.13 3.57 -5.80
CA LEU A 439 -11.35 4.16 -4.71
C LEU A 439 -10.51 5.38 -5.13
N GLY A 440 -10.43 5.69 -6.43
CA GLY A 440 -9.63 6.82 -6.95
C GLY A 440 -8.11 6.63 -6.88
N MET A 441 -7.57 5.73 -6.07
CA MET A 441 -6.12 5.64 -5.85
C MET A 441 -5.35 4.79 -6.86
N ALA A 442 -6.03 4.00 -7.70
CA ALA A 442 -5.40 2.98 -8.53
C ALA A 442 -4.34 3.54 -9.48
N LEU A 443 -4.67 4.55 -10.29
CA LEU A 443 -3.76 5.13 -11.28
C LEU A 443 -2.54 5.82 -10.63
N PRO A 444 -2.70 6.71 -9.62
CA PRO A 444 -1.56 7.25 -8.89
C PRO A 444 -0.66 6.15 -8.30
N LEU A 445 -1.26 5.10 -7.73
CA LEU A 445 -0.49 4.00 -7.13
C LEU A 445 0.26 3.18 -8.19
N CYS A 446 -0.35 2.90 -9.34
CA CYS A 446 0.31 2.26 -10.48
C CYS A 446 1.56 3.04 -10.92
N ARG A 447 1.44 4.37 -11.01
CA ARG A 447 2.56 5.24 -11.36
C ARG A 447 3.69 5.16 -10.33
N ILE A 448 3.36 5.17 -9.03
CA ILE A 448 4.37 5.03 -7.97
C ILE A 448 5.09 3.67 -8.09
N TYR A 449 4.37 2.57 -8.32
CA TYR A 449 4.99 1.25 -8.50
C TYR A 449 5.88 1.17 -9.75
N ALA A 450 5.47 1.80 -10.86
CA ALA A 450 6.28 1.87 -12.08
C ALA A 450 7.56 2.70 -11.87
N GLU A 451 7.43 3.91 -11.30
CA GLU A 451 8.55 4.80 -11.04
C GLU A 451 9.52 4.27 -9.98
N TYR A 452 9.04 3.45 -9.04
CA TYR A 452 9.87 2.90 -7.97
C TYR A 452 11.09 2.15 -8.51
N TRP A 453 10.95 1.38 -9.58
CA TRP A 453 12.06 0.70 -10.26
C TRP A 453 12.60 1.46 -11.48
N ALA A 454 12.53 2.80 -11.45
CA ALA A 454 12.97 3.69 -12.52
C ALA A 454 12.29 3.41 -13.88
N GLY A 455 11.05 2.94 -13.85
CA GLY A 455 10.14 2.90 -14.99
C GLY A 455 9.33 4.19 -15.13
N SER A 456 8.33 4.16 -16.00
CA SER A 456 7.37 5.26 -16.17
C SER A 456 5.98 4.73 -16.53
N LEU A 457 4.95 5.53 -16.22
CA LEU A 457 3.58 5.28 -16.65
C LEU A 457 3.02 6.58 -17.23
N ALA A 458 2.68 6.55 -18.52
CA ALA A 458 2.06 7.67 -19.23
C ALA A 458 0.67 7.27 -19.74
N LEU A 459 -0.25 8.23 -19.78
CA LEU A 459 -1.60 8.06 -20.32
C LEU A 459 -1.82 9.12 -21.40
N HIS A 460 -2.28 8.68 -22.57
CA HIS A 460 -2.70 9.54 -23.66
C HIS A 460 -4.19 9.30 -23.91
N SER A 461 -5.01 10.30 -23.60
CA SER A 461 -6.47 10.20 -23.72
C SER A 461 -6.94 11.02 -24.92
N LEU A 462 -7.81 10.41 -25.72
CA LEU A 462 -8.60 11.06 -26.75
C LEU A 462 -10.06 11.04 -26.31
N GLU A 463 -10.52 12.18 -25.76
CA GLU A 463 -11.90 12.36 -25.31
C GLU A 463 -12.89 12.08 -26.45
N GLY A 464 -13.87 11.23 -26.20
CA GLY A 464 -14.84 10.74 -27.19
C GLY A 464 -14.39 9.49 -27.96
N TYR A 465 -13.13 9.05 -27.81
CA TYR A 465 -12.60 7.86 -28.47
C TYR A 465 -12.10 6.82 -27.47
N GLY A 466 -11.00 7.08 -26.76
CA GLY A 466 -10.27 6.04 -26.04
C GLY A 466 -9.03 6.52 -25.30
N VAL A 467 -8.32 5.59 -24.67
CA VAL A 467 -7.10 5.86 -23.90
C VAL A 467 -6.00 4.88 -24.28
N ASP A 468 -4.79 5.40 -24.45
CA ASP A 468 -3.56 4.63 -24.52
C ASP A 468 -2.76 4.78 -23.22
N ALA A 469 -2.52 3.67 -22.52
CA ALA A 469 -1.64 3.59 -21.37
C ALA A 469 -0.30 2.98 -21.73
N PHE A 470 0.80 3.70 -21.47
CA PHE A 470 2.17 3.26 -21.74
C PHE A 470 2.89 2.99 -20.43
N LEU A 471 3.13 1.72 -20.12
CA LEU A 471 3.97 1.27 -19.01
C LEU A 471 5.37 0.97 -19.53
N GLN A 472 6.38 1.70 -19.08
CA GLN A 472 7.78 1.48 -19.39
C GLN A 472 8.51 0.86 -18.20
N ILE A 473 9.22 -0.24 -18.43
CA ILE A 473 9.97 -0.99 -17.42
C ILE A 473 11.43 -1.07 -17.83
N SER A 474 12.35 -0.97 -16.87
CA SER A 474 13.78 -1.21 -17.11
C SER A 474 14.05 -2.70 -17.28
N LYS A 475 14.58 -3.10 -18.45
CA LYS A 475 14.82 -4.51 -18.78
C LYS A 475 15.95 -5.13 -17.96
N LEU A 476 16.98 -4.36 -17.61
CA LEU A 476 18.21 -4.88 -17.01
C LEU A 476 18.17 -4.97 -15.47
N GLY A 477 17.18 -4.34 -14.82
CA GLY A 477 17.08 -4.29 -13.36
C GLY A 477 18.28 -3.63 -12.65
N ASN A 478 19.16 -2.94 -13.38
CA ASN A 478 20.39 -2.33 -12.87
C ASN A 478 20.18 -0.92 -12.31
N LYS A 479 18.99 -0.36 -12.48
CA LYS A 479 18.62 0.94 -11.89
C LYS A 479 18.25 0.73 -10.42
N ASN A 480 18.75 1.63 -9.59
CA ASN A 480 18.39 1.67 -8.18
C ASN A 480 16.93 2.09 -8.02
N GLU A 481 16.31 1.59 -6.94
CA GLU A 481 15.03 2.06 -6.47
C GLU A 481 15.06 3.59 -6.28
N GLN A 482 13.94 4.24 -6.58
CA GLN A 482 13.79 5.68 -6.40
C GLN A 482 13.33 5.95 -4.96
N LEU A 483 14.19 6.52 -4.12
CA LEU A 483 13.86 6.93 -2.76
C LEU A 483 13.89 8.45 -2.62
N THR A 484 13.01 8.98 -1.79
CA THR A 484 13.14 10.35 -1.28
C THR A 484 14.34 10.38 -0.35
N THR A 485 15.39 11.09 -0.72
CA THR A 485 16.65 11.16 0.04
C THR A 485 16.54 12.21 1.15
N ARG A 486 17.40 12.10 2.16
CA ARG A 486 17.51 13.12 3.21
C ARG A 486 17.77 14.52 2.64
N ALA A 487 18.64 14.64 1.63
CA ALA A 487 18.90 15.91 0.97
C ALA A 487 17.62 16.56 0.39
N THR A 488 16.64 15.75 -0.06
CA THR A 488 15.34 16.27 -0.50
C THR A 488 14.36 16.60 0.63
N MET A 489 14.60 16.06 1.84
CA MET A 489 13.84 16.40 3.06
C MET A 489 14.35 17.69 3.70
N ASP A 490 15.68 17.88 3.72
CA ASP A 490 16.35 19.03 4.33
C ASP A 490 16.33 20.30 3.44
N ALA A 491 15.93 20.17 2.16
CA ALA A 491 15.87 21.26 1.18
C ALA A 491 14.52 22.04 1.18
N VAL A 492 13.65 21.80 2.16
CA VAL A 492 12.34 22.45 2.31
C VAL A 492 12.38 23.51 3.40
#